data_AF-W2ZJV1-F1
#
_entry.id   AF-W2ZJV1-F1
#
_cell.length_a   1.000
_cell.length_b   1.000
_cell.length_c   1.000
_cell.angle_alpha   90.00
_cell.angle_beta   90.00
_cell.angle_gamma   90.00
#
_symmetry.space_group_name_H-M   'P 1'
#
loop_
_entity.id
_entity.type
_entity.pdbx_description
1 polymer ?
#
loop_
_entity_poly.entity_id
_entity_poly.type
_entity_poly.pdbx_seq_one_letter_code
_entity_poly.pdbx_strand_id
1 'polypeptide(L)'
;MSDNLLVSTPPRSTFSPKQIACFYFKPCLDEEGEATGYYMCKTCRKCRKHTSKTGYTNLVSHVRTAHPNYVSDMLDASVAASGTLSPWVSQKASNRFSWYTKLNPISVETLTSTMETVTKAVEKAIGDEMPEQFGLILDGWSHGTEHYLAVYGCYEVATGPQYPLLSLAPTTSNCLFLVGDNCAVNKRLANLLGVSLIGCASHRLNLVVRDYLKPFEESLDQVQQLVRKLRTLKQVAQLRTKTPLAAVLRQDTR
;
A
#
# COMPACT_ATOMS: atom_id res chain seq x y z
N MET A 1 -50.66 8.88 -5.35
CA MET A 1 -49.85 7.84 -4.71
C MET A 1 -48.41 8.14 -5.09
N SER A 2 -47.65 8.63 -4.12
CA SER A 2 -46.31 9.20 -4.34
C SER A 2 -45.27 8.09 -4.21
N ASP A 3 -44.45 7.91 -5.26
CA ASP A 3 -43.29 7.03 -5.23
C ASP A 3 -42.20 7.64 -4.34
N ASN A 4 -42.00 7.03 -3.17
CA ASN A 4 -40.86 7.29 -2.30
C ASN A 4 -39.61 6.62 -2.91
N LEU A 5 -38.90 7.35 -3.77
CA LEU A 5 -37.50 7.05 -4.07
C LEU A 5 -36.68 7.26 -2.80
N LEU A 6 -36.30 6.16 -2.15
CA LEU A 6 -35.32 6.14 -1.08
C LEU A 6 -33.97 6.59 -1.64
N VAL A 7 -33.72 7.90 -1.60
CA VAL A 7 -32.38 8.46 -1.74
C VAL A 7 -31.59 8.01 -0.51
N SER A 8 -30.73 7.02 -0.69
CA SER A 8 -29.70 6.67 0.28
C SER A 8 -28.70 7.83 0.36
N THR A 9 -28.87 8.70 1.36
CA THR A 9 -27.84 9.69 1.72
C THR A 9 -26.52 8.97 1.98
N PRO A 10 -25.40 9.40 1.38
CA PRO A 10 -24.08 8.84 1.68
C PRO A 10 -23.80 8.96 3.18
N PRO A 11 -23.11 7.97 3.80
CA PRO A 11 -22.69 8.11 5.18
C PRO A 11 -21.86 9.39 5.33
N ARG A 12 -22.24 10.26 6.27
CA ARG A 12 -21.47 11.48 6.60
C ARG A 12 -20.03 11.06 6.92
N SER A 13 -19.11 11.34 6.00
CA SER A 13 -17.69 11.08 6.16
C SER A 13 -17.11 11.99 7.25
N THR A 14 -16.95 11.44 8.45
CA THR A 14 -16.32 12.15 9.57
C THR A 14 -14.80 11.94 9.52
N PHE A 15 -14.06 12.97 9.10
CA PHE A 15 -12.59 12.96 9.19
C PHE A 15 -12.12 13.03 10.64
N SER A 16 -11.10 12.24 10.98
CA SER A 16 -10.47 12.29 12.31
C SER A 16 -9.73 13.62 12.53
N PRO A 17 -9.58 14.08 13.78
CA PRO A 17 -8.82 15.29 14.09
C PRO A 17 -7.40 15.33 13.51
N LYS A 18 -6.75 14.17 13.46
CA LYS A 18 -5.41 14.01 12.87
C LYS A 18 -5.44 14.19 11.35
N GLN A 19 -6.40 13.59 10.65
CA GLN A 19 -6.55 13.76 9.19
C GLN A 19 -6.76 15.22 8.81
N ILE A 20 -7.66 15.91 9.53
CA ILE A 20 -7.94 17.34 9.30
C ILE A 20 -6.66 18.18 9.51
N ALA A 21 -5.92 17.92 10.58
CA ALA A 21 -4.70 18.66 10.88
C ALA A 21 -3.60 18.41 9.83
N CYS A 22 -3.35 17.17 9.42
CA CYS A 22 -2.35 16.84 8.40
C CYS A 22 -2.69 17.44 7.03
N PHE A 23 -3.98 17.53 6.69
CA PHE A 23 -4.42 18.14 5.45
C PHE A 23 -4.16 19.65 5.43
N TYR A 24 -4.63 20.38 6.44
CA TYR A 24 -4.56 21.85 6.45
C TYR A 24 -3.26 22.44 6.96
N PHE A 25 -2.42 21.69 7.68
CA PHE A 25 -1.23 22.26 8.33
C PHE A 25 0.07 21.62 7.87
N LYS A 26 1.14 22.43 7.88
CA LYS A 26 2.52 21.97 7.77
C LYS A 26 3.34 22.46 8.98
N PRO A 27 4.27 21.66 9.50
CA PRO A 27 5.14 22.11 10.58
C PRO A 27 5.99 23.28 10.11
N CYS A 28 6.15 24.30 10.96
CA CYS A 28 7.14 25.34 10.78
C CYS A 28 8.48 24.78 11.22
N LEU A 29 9.47 24.84 10.34
CA LEU A 29 10.83 24.43 10.61
C LEU A 29 11.68 25.67 10.91
N ASP A 30 12.65 25.55 11.80
CA ASP A 30 13.71 26.55 12.00
C ASP A 30 14.75 26.48 10.87
N GLU A 31 15.80 27.30 10.95
CA GLU A 31 16.85 27.37 9.92
C GLU A 31 17.64 26.06 9.80
N GLU A 32 17.64 25.25 10.86
CA GLU A 32 18.26 23.93 10.93
C GLU A 32 17.32 22.80 10.44
N GLY A 33 16.06 23.09 10.15
CA GLY A 33 15.08 22.13 9.64
C GLY A 33 14.33 21.35 10.73
N GLU A 34 14.45 21.74 11.99
CA GLU A 34 13.80 21.12 13.14
C GLU A 34 12.41 21.72 13.43
N ALA A 35 11.51 20.91 13.98
CA ALA A 35 10.12 21.32 14.19
C ALA A 35 9.99 22.30 15.38
N THR A 36 9.69 23.56 15.08
CA THR A 36 9.52 24.66 16.06
C THR A 36 8.35 24.53 17.04
N GLY A 37 7.54 23.46 16.93
CA GLY A 37 6.30 23.31 17.68
C GLY A 37 5.14 24.20 17.18
N TYR A 38 5.33 24.89 16.05
CA TYR A 38 4.28 25.63 15.36
C TYR A 38 3.91 24.95 14.05
N TYR A 39 2.63 25.07 13.70
CA TYR A 39 2.04 24.54 12.49
C TYR A 39 1.40 25.68 11.73
N MET A 40 1.76 25.85 10.46
CA MET A 40 1.20 26.87 9.59
C MET A 40 0.08 26.28 8.74
N CYS A 41 -1.08 26.94 8.75
CA CYS A 41 -2.18 26.60 7.85
C CYS A 41 -1.75 26.85 6.40
N LYS A 42 -1.89 25.86 5.52
CA LYS A 42 -1.50 25.92 4.11
C LYS A 42 -2.35 26.92 3.33
N THR A 43 -3.62 27.05 3.70
CA THR A 43 -4.60 27.90 3.01
C THR A 43 -4.54 29.35 3.46
N CYS A 44 -4.61 29.62 4.78
CA CYS A 44 -4.66 31.00 5.29
C CYS A 44 -3.36 31.49 5.96
N ARG A 45 -2.30 30.68 5.95
CA ARG A 45 -0.96 31.01 6.50
C ARG A 45 -0.91 31.36 7.99
N LYS A 46 -2.00 31.23 8.74
CA LYS A 46 -2.01 31.42 10.20
C LYS A 46 -1.24 30.31 10.90
N CYS A 47 -0.31 30.69 11.78
CA CYS A 47 0.44 29.78 12.62
C CYS A 47 -0.34 29.43 13.90
N ARG A 48 -0.31 28.15 14.27
CA ARG A 48 -0.90 27.63 15.50
C ARG A 48 0.13 26.79 16.23
N LYS A 49 0.26 27.00 17.53
CA LYS A 49 1.13 26.20 18.39
C LYS A 49 0.54 24.79 18.52
N HIS A 50 1.35 23.75 18.41
CA HIS A 50 0.93 22.37 18.65
C HIS A 50 2.08 21.60 19.30
N THR A 51 1.87 21.18 20.54
CA THR A 51 2.82 20.35 21.28
C THR A 51 2.41 18.89 21.15
N SER A 52 3.38 17.98 21.04
CA SER A 52 3.18 16.55 20.76
C SER A 52 2.32 15.79 21.78
N LYS A 53 2.01 16.38 22.94
CA LYS A 53 1.22 15.79 24.02
C LYS A 53 -0.20 16.35 24.15
N THR A 54 -0.56 17.40 23.42
CA THR A 54 -1.90 18.00 23.42
C THR A 54 -2.56 17.64 22.09
N GLY A 55 -3.64 16.89 22.07
CA GLY A 55 -4.27 16.46 20.81
C GLY A 55 -4.61 17.60 19.83
N TYR A 56 -5.06 17.24 18.62
CA TYR A 56 -5.28 18.16 17.48
C TYR A 56 -6.42 19.17 17.63
N THR A 57 -7.03 19.29 18.82
CA THR A 57 -8.25 20.08 19.06
C THR A 57 -8.09 21.56 18.68
N ASN A 58 -6.93 22.15 18.92
CA ASN A 58 -6.65 23.55 18.59
C ASN A 58 -6.52 23.80 17.07
N LEU A 59 -5.90 22.88 16.33
CA LEU A 59 -5.77 22.91 14.88
C LEU A 59 -7.12 22.69 14.21
N VAL A 60 -7.89 21.71 14.69
CA VAL A 60 -9.23 21.40 14.17
C VAL A 60 -10.22 22.51 14.44
N SER A 61 -10.16 23.15 15.62
CA SER A 61 -10.98 24.32 15.93
C SER A 61 -10.71 25.47 14.94
N HIS A 62 -9.46 25.70 14.57
CA HIS A 62 -9.13 26.65 13.52
C HIS A 62 -9.72 26.28 12.16
N VAL A 63 -9.63 25.01 11.75
CA VAL A 63 -10.16 24.58 10.44
C VAL A 63 -11.68 24.73 10.40
N ARG A 64 -12.39 24.30 11.43
CA ARG A 64 -13.86 24.42 11.48
C ARG A 64 -14.36 25.87 11.43
N THR A 65 -13.58 26.81 11.95
CA THR A 65 -13.95 28.23 12.01
C THR A 65 -13.51 29.01 10.77
N ALA A 66 -12.30 28.75 10.25
CA ALA A 66 -11.73 29.49 9.12
C ALA A 66 -11.99 28.83 7.74
N HIS A 67 -12.33 27.54 7.73
CA HIS A 67 -12.54 26.73 6.53
C HIS A 67 -13.83 25.91 6.68
N PRO A 68 -15.03 26.53 6.64
CA PRO A 68 -16.30 25.85 6.88
C PRO A 68 -16.58 24.73 5.85
N ASN A 69 -16.02 24.84 4.64
CA ASN A 69 -16.16 23.85 3.58
C ASN A 69 -15.11 22.73 3.62
N TYR A 70 -14.35 22.60 4.72
CA TYR A 70 -13.21 21.69 4.79
C TYR A 70 -13.52 20.23 4.45
N VAL A 71 -14.77 19.79 4.67
CA VAL A 71 -15.20 18.44 4.34
C VAL A 71 -15.21 18.24 2.82
N SER A 72 -15.71 19.20 2.05
CA SER A 72 -15.71 19.14 0.58
C SER A 72 -14.29 19.20 0.05
N ASP A 73 -13.50 20.17 0.50
CA ASP A 73 -12.10 20.35 0.08
C ASP A 73 -11.27 19.07 0.27
N MET A 74 -11.48 18.38 1.41
CA MET A 74 -10.79 17.13 1.72
C MET A 74 -11.29 15.95 0.89
N LEU A 75 -12.58 15.90 0.55
CA LEU A 75 -13.14 14.88 -0.34
C LEU A 75 -12.66 15.08 -1.78
N ASP A 76 -12.69 16.31 -2.28
CA ASP A 76 -12.25 16.67 -3.64
C ASP A 76 -10.75 16.37 -3.81
N ALA A 77 -9.93 16.69 -2.81
CA ALA A 77 -8.52 16.34 -2.81
C ALA A 77 -8.28 14.82 -2.68
N SER A 78 -9.14 14.09 -1.96
CA SER A 78 -9.07 12.62 -1.90
C SER A 78 -9.38 11.99 -3.26
N VAL A 79 -10.39 12.50 -3.97
CA VAL A 79 -10.76 12.06 -5.32
C VAL A 79 -9.64 12.38 -6.32
N ALA A 80 -9.05 13.59 -6.24
CA ALA A 80 -7.92 13.98 -7.07
C ALA A 80 -6.64 13.16 -6.76
N ALA A 81 -6.45 12.76 -5.50
CA ALA A 81 -5.35 11.87 -5.10
C ALA A 81 -5.55 10.42 -5.59
N SER A 82 -6.79 9.94 -5.69
CA SER A 82 -7.09 8.65 -6.32
C SER A 82 -6.74 8.62 -7.81
N GLY A 83 -6.64 9.79 -8.48
CA GLY A 83 -6.24 9.92 -9.88
C GLY A 83 -4.75 10.25 -10.12
N THR A 84 -3.93 10.45 -9.08
CA THR A 84 -2.53 10.88 -9.26
C THR A 84 -1.54 10.13 -8.37
N LEU A 85 -0.38 9.74 -8.93
CA LEU A 85 0.70 9.06 -8.20
C LEU A 85 1.53 9.98 -7.29
N SER A 86 1.18 11.27 -7.20
CA SER A 86 1.97 12.27 -6.47
C SER A 86 2.10 12.04 -4.96
N PRO A 87 1.12 11.47 -4.23
CA PRO A 87 1.28 11.10 -2.81
C PRO A 87 2.30 9.97 -2.57
N TRP A 88 2.64 9.20 -3.60
CA TRP A 88 3.45 7.99 -3.53
C TRP A 88 4.95 8.26 -3.63
N VAL A 89 5.33 9.49 -3.98
CA VAL A 89 6.73 9.90 -4.13
C VAL A 89 7.14 10.78 -2.95
N SER A 90 7.99 10.26 -2.06
CA SER A 90 8.52 11.05 -0.95
C SER A 90 9.35 12.24 -1.46
N GLN A 91 9.31 13.39 -0.79
CA GLN A 91 10.14 14.55 -1.14
C GLN A 91 11.64 14.21 -1.21
N LYS A 92 12.07 13.27 -0.34
CA LYS A 92 13.44 12.74 -0.33
C LYS A 92 13.75 11.91 -1.58
N ALA A 93 12.79 11.13 -2.07
CA ALA A 93 12.89 10.43 -3.35
C ALA A 93 12.92 11.42 -4.52
N SER A 94 12.05 12.45 -4.57
CA SER A 94 12.09 13.48 -5.62
C SER A 94 13.44 14.20 -5.67
N ASN A 95 13.96 14.67 -4.53
CA ASN A 95 15.26 15.34 -4.47
C ASN A 95 16.39 14.40 -4.92
N ARG A 96 16.30 13.12 -4.53
CA ARG A 96 17.25 12.08 -4.92
C ARG A 96 17.06 11.63 -6.40
N PHE A 97 15.90 11.78 -7.02
CA PHE A 97 15.72 11.46 -8.44
C PHE A 97 16.18 12.63 -9.33
N SER A 98 16.10 13.87 -8.84
CA SER A 98 16.54 15.05 -9.59
C SER A 98 18.03 15.05 -9.94
N TRP A 99 18.90 14.44 -9.12
CA TRP A 99 20.35 14.35 -9.41
C TRP A 99 20.73 13.15 -10.27
N TYR A 100 19.88 12.12 -10.35
CA TYR A 100 20.14 10.91 -11.14
C TYR A 100 19.61 10.97 -12.57
N THR A 101 18.68 11.87 -12.86
CA THR A 101 18.00 11.90 -14.16
C THR A 101 18.57 13.02 -15.03
N LYS A 102 19.07 12.65 -16.23
CA LYS A 102 19.44 13.59 -17.31
C LYS A 102 18.22 14.05 -18.14
N LEU A 103 17.02 13.74 -17.66
CA LEU A 103 15.79 14.09 -18.34
C LEU A 103 15.51 15.57 -18.11
N ASN A 104 15.06 16.26 -19.15
CA ASN A 104 14.63 17.63 -19.01
C ASN A 104 13.45 17.70 -18.03
N PRO A 105 13.36 18.76 -17.20
CA PRO A 105 12.18 18.98 -16.35
C PRO A 105 10.92 18.99 -17.22
N ILE A 106 9.94 18.17 -16.84
CA ILE A 106 8.61 18.15 -17.47
C ILE A 106 7.57 18.58 -16.44
N SER A 107 6.46 19.14 -16.90
CA SER A 107 5.37 19.52 -16.01
C SER A 107 4.67 18.28 -15.44
N VAL A 108 4.02 18.43 -14.30
CA VAL A 108 3.23 17.34 -13.69
C VAL A 108 2.11 16.91 -14.63
N GLU A 109 1.47 17.86 -15.31
CA GLU A 109 0.41 17.60 -16.29
C GLU A 109 0.92 16.77 -17.47
N THR A 110 2.12 17.11 -17.97
CA THR A 110 2.77 16.40 -19.07
C THR A 110 3.13 14.97 -18.65
N LEU A 111 3.68 14.80 -17.44
CA LEU A 111 4.02 13.49 -16.90
C LEU A 111 2.76 12.63 -16.73
N THR A 112 1.69 13.15 -16.13
CA THR A 112 0.43 12.42 -15.93
C THR A 112 -0.17 12.00 -17.26
N SER A 113 -0.26 12.92 -18.23
CA SER A 113 -0.77 12.61 -19.58
C SER A 113 0.06 11.53 -20.29
N THR A 114 1.39 11.59 -20.14
CA THR A 114 2.29 10.57 -20.69
C THR A 114 2.05 9.21 -20.02
N MET A 115 1.93 9.19 -18.69
CA MET A 115 1.66 7.96 -17.93
C MET A 115 0.31 7.35 -18.31
N GLU A 116 -0.76 8.14 -18.43
CA GLU A 116 -2.07 7.65 -18.91
C GLU A 116 -1.98 7.05 -20.31
N THR A 117 -1.20 7.66 -21.19
CA THR A 117 -1.00 7.15 -22.56
C THR A 117 -0.25 5.82 -22.55
N VAL A 118 0.78 5.69 -21.71
CA VAL A 118 1.52 4.44 -21.51
C VAL A 118 0.60 3.38 -20.92
N THR A 119 -0.20 3.71 -19.91
CA THR A 119 -1.17 2.78 -19.31
C THR A 119 -2.11 2.21 -20.37
N LYS A 120 -2.73 3.07 -21.20
CA LYS A 120 -3.61 2.62 -22.30
C LYS A 120 -2.91 1.71 -23.30
N ALA A 121 -1.65 2.02 -23.64
CA ALA A 121 -0.86 1.20 -24.56
C ALA A 121 -0.55 -0.18 -23.95
N VAL A 122 -0.24 -0.24 -22.65
CA VAL A 122 0.02 -1.47 -21.92
C VAL A 122 -1.25 -2.29 -21.75
N GLU A 123 -2.37 -1.68 -21.37
CA GLU A 123 -3.68 -2.34 -21.26
C GLU A 123 -4.07 -3.00 -22.58
N LYS A 124 -3.88 -2.28 -23.70
CA LYS A 124 -4.13 -2.83 -25.02
C LYS A 124 -3.20 -4.01 -25.32
N ALA A 125 -1.91 -3.88 -25.08
CA ALA A 125 -0.95 -4.96 -25.34
C ALA A 125 -1.25 -6.22 -24.53
N ILE A 126 -1.59 -6.07 -23.24
CA ILE A 126 -2.02 -7.19 -22.38
C ILE A 126 -3.32 -7.78 -22.93
N GLY A 127 -4.30 -6.94 -23.30
CA GLY A 127 -5.57 -7.39 -23.85
C GLY A 127 -5.43 -8.18 -25.16
N ASP A 128 -4.49 -7.76 -26.03
CA ASP A 128 -4.21 -8.43 -27.30
C ASP A 128 -3.49 -9.79 -27.11
N GLU A 129 -2.69 -9.95 -26.04
CA GLU A 129 -1.95 -11.18 -25.72
C GLU A 129 -2.78 -12.18 -24.89
N MET A 130 -3.66 -11.67 -24.03
CA MET A 130 -4.33 -12.47 -23.01
C MET A 130 -5.34 -13.48 -23.62
N PRO A 131 -5.26 -14.77 -23.28
CA PRO A 131 -6.17 -15.78 -23.81
C PRO A 131 -7.60 -15.64 -23.24
N GLU A 132 -8.57 -16.28 -23.89
CA GLU A 132 -9.97 -16.32 -23.39
C GLU A 132 -10.10 -16.98 -22.01
N GLN A 133 -9.16 -17.87 -21.65
CA GLN A 133 -9.10 -18.52 -20.34
C GLN A 133 -7.80 -18.16 -19.64
N PHE A 134 -7.92 -17.49 -18.50
CA PHE A 134 -6.79 -17.08 -17.66
C PHE A 134 -7.16 -17.17 -16.18
N GLY A 135 -6.15 -17.28 -15.32
CA GLY A 135 -6.27 -17.20 -13.88
C GLY A 135 -6.06 -15.78 -13.36
N LEU A 136 -6.55 -15.51 -12.15
CA LEU A 136 -6.27 -14.28 -11.41
C LEU A 136 -5.46 -14.60 -10.16
N ILE A 137 -4.41 -13.81 -9.90
CA ILE A 137 -3.63 -13.86 -8.66
C ILE A 137 -3.90 -12.56 -7.89
N LEU A 138 -4.25 -12.70 -6.62
CA LEU A 138 -4.45 -11.57 -5.72
C LEU A 138 -3.30 -11.54 -4.70
N ASP A 139 -2.64 -10.38 -4.58
CA ASP A 139 -1.60 -10.14 -3.59
C ASP A 139 -1.97 -8.93 -2.72
N GLY A 140 -2.10 -9.16 -1.42
CA GLY A 140 -2.56 -8.16 -0.46
C GLY A 140 -1.49 -7.86 0.57
N TRP A 141 -1.16 -6.59 0.77
CA TRP A 141 -0.24 -6.17 1.82
C TRP A 141 -0.75 -4.93 2.55
N SER A 142 -0.12 -4.64 3.70
CA SER A 142 -0.45 -3.47 4.51
C SER A 142 0.79 -2.62 4.69
N HIS A 143 0.65 -1.29 4.55
CA HIS A 143 1.71 -0.34 4.90
C HIS A 143 1.10 0.76 5.79
N GLY A 144 1.54 0.83 7.04
CA GLY A 144 0.95 1.73 8.03
C GLY A 144 -0.52 1.38 8.31
N THR A 145 -1.42 2.32 8.02
CA THR A 145 -2.88 2.17 8.19
C THR A 145 -3.61 1.77 6.90
N GLU A 146 -2.89 1.63 5.80
CA GLU A 146 -3.47 1.39 4.48
C GLU A 146 -3.29 -0.06 4.05
N HIS A 147 -4.33 -0.59 3.43
CA HIS A 147 -4.35 -1.93 2.83
C HIS A 147 -4.33 -1.78 1.32
N TYR A 148 -3.45 -2.54 0.68
CA TYR A 148 -3.27 -2.57 -0.76
C TYR A 148 -3.64 -3.96 -1.27
N LEU A 149 -4.20 -3.99 -2.47
CA LEU A 149 -4.49 -5.21 -3.20
C LEU A 149 -4.00 -5.04 -4.63
N ALA A 150 -3.12 -5.93 -5.06
CA ALA A 150 -2.72 -6.11 -6.44
C ALA A 150 -3.46 -7.29 -7.06
N VAL A 151 -3.93 -7.12 -8.28
CA VAL A 151 -4.58 -8.14 -9.11
C VAL A 151 -3.69 -8.39 -10.31
N TYR A 152 -3.25 -9.63 -10.49
CA TYR A 152 -2.48 -10.06 -11.65
C TYR A 152 -3.28 -11.05 -12.49
N GLY A 153 -3.09 -10.99 -13.80
CA GLY A 153 -3.46 -12.09 -14.69
C GLY A 153 -2.44 -13.22 -14.55
N CYS A 154 -2.84 -14.45 -14.84
CA CYS A 154 -1.97 -15.63 -14.84
C CYS A 154 -2.38 -16.52 -16.01
N TYR A 155 -1.52 -16.63 -17.00
CA TYR A 155 -1.77 -17.46 -18.18
C TYR A 155 -0.45 -17.96 -18.77
N GLU A 156 -0.52 -18.97 -19.62
CA GLU A 156 0.67 -19.56 -20.26
C GLU A 156 0.69 -19.18 -21.74
N VAL A 157 1.85 -18.70 -22.22
CA VAL A 157 2.13 -18.48 -23.63
C VAL A 157 3.32 -19.32 -24.06
N ALA A 158 3.65 -19.34 -25.36
CA ALA A 158 4.75 -20.15 -25.89
C ALA A 158 6.12 -19.88 -25.23
N THR A 159 6.32 -18.70 -24.65
CA THR A 159 7.56 -18.30 -23.95
C THR A 159 7.55 -18.60 -22.46
N GLY A 160 6.47 -19.17 -21.91
CA GLY A 160 6.30 -19.50 -20.50
C GLY A 160 5.11 -18.80 -19.83
N PRO A 161 4.99 -18.92 -18.50
CA PRO A 161 3.88 -18.32 -17.77
C PRO A 161 4.05 -16.79 -17.64
N GLN A 162 2.94 -16.08 -17.81
CA GLN A 162 2.84 -14.63 -17.74
C GLN A 162 2.04 -14.21 -16.52
N TYR A 163 2.47 -13.10 -15.91
CA TYR A 163 1.86 -12.55 -14.69
C TYR A 163 1.69 -11.02 -14.74
N PRO A 164 0.96 -10.47 -15.73
CA PRO A 164 0.80 -9.02 -15.84
C PRO A 164 -0.03 -8.45 -14.68
N LEU A 165 0.38 -7.29 -14.15
CA LEU A 165 -0.40 -6.53 -13.17
C LEU A 165 -1.59 -5.87 -13.89
N LEU A 166 -2.81 -6.23 -13.48
CA LEU A 166 -4.05 -5.72 -14.07
C LEU A 166 -4.61 -4.54 -13.27
N SER A 167 -4.48 -4.59 -11.95
CA SER A 167 -4.99 -3.52 -11.09
C SER A 167 -4.23 -3.47 -9.78
N LEU A 168 -4.05 -2.25 -9.26
CA LEU A 168 -3.49 -1.99 -7.95
C LEU A 168 -4.37 -0.91 -7.32
N ALA A 169 -5.10 -1.27 -6.27
CA ALA A 169 -6.01 -0.33 -5.62
C ALA A 169 -5.93 -0.45 -4.09
N PRO A 170 -6.15 0.65 -3.34
CA PRO A 170 -6.84 0.53 -2.07
C PRO A 170 -8.25 0.02 -2.38
N THR A 171 -8.63 -1.11 -1.77
CA THR A 171 -9.81 -1.91 -2.12
C THR A 171 -11.09 -1.08 -2.33
N THR A 172 -11.71 -1.21 -3.51
CA THR A 172 -13.03 -0.64 -3.84
C THR A 172 -13.96 -1.69 -4.49
N SER A 173 -15.09 -1.91 -3.82
CA SER A 173 -16.47 -2.26 -4.23
C SER A 173 -16.85 -3.36 -5.26
N ASN A 174 -16.00 -3.84 -6.18
CA ASN A 174 -16.49 -4.69 -7.30
C ASN A 174 -15.78 -6.07 -7.41
N CYS A 175 -15.70 -6.83 -6.31
CA CYS A 175 -15.06 -8.15 -6.31
C CYS A 175 -16.11 -9.26 -6.11
N LEU A 176 -16.03 -10.37 -6.88
CA LEU A 176 -17.00 -11.49 -6.83
C LEU A 176 -16.57 -12.61 -5.86
N PHE A 177 -15.27 -12.88 -5.77
CA PHE A 177 -14.64 -13.79 -4.80
C PHE A 177 -13.15 -13.45 -4.68
N LEU A 178 -12.55 -13.79 -3.56
CA LEU A 178 -11.12 -13.61 -3.29
C LEU A 178 -10.41 -14.95 -3.34
N VAL A 179 -9.26 -15.03 -4.01
CA VAL A 179 -8.33 -16.18 -3.91
C VAL A 179 -7.12 -15.73 -3.09
N GLY A 180 -6.87 -16.37 -1.96
CA GLY A 180 -5.81 -15.93 -1.05
C GLY A 180 -5.53 -16.96 0.03
N ASP A 181 -4.42 -16.81 0.74
CA ASP A 181 -4.17 -17.64 1.91
C ASP A 181 -5.26 -17.44 2.98
N ASN A 182 -5.39 -18.40 3.89
CA ASN A 182 -6.44 -18.38 4.91
C ASN A 182 -6.09 -17.43 6.09
N CYS A 183 -5.31 -16.37 5.81
CA CYS A 183 -4.89 -15.40 6.79
C CYS A 183 -6.10 -14.62 7.33
N ALA A 184 -6.05 -14.22 8.60
CA ALA A 184 -7.13 -13.48 9.25
C ALA A 184 -7.50 -12.19 8.50
N VAL A 185 -6.54 -11.59 7.81
CA VAL A 185 -6.72 -10.39 6.98
C VAL A 185 -7.57 -10.70 5.75
N ASN A 186 -7.22 -11.75 5.00
CA ASN A 186 -7.94 -12.18 3.80
C ASN A 186 -9.35 -12.69 4.14
N LYS A 187 -9.52 -13.37 5.28
CA LYS A 187 -10.84 -13.73 5.83
C LYS A 187 -11.67 -12.50 6.18
N ARG A 188 -11.07 -11.54 6.89
CA ARG A 188 -11.76 -10.31 7.30
C ARG A 188 -12.18 -9.50 6.08
N LEU A 189 -11.33 -9.44 5.06
CA LEU A 189 -11.59 -8.74 3.81
C LEU A 189 -12.72 -9.42 3.01
N ALA A 190 -12.69 -10.75 2.86
CA ALA A 190 -13.77 -11.51 2.23
C ALA A 190 -15.12 -11.25 2.93
N ASN A 191 -15.11 -11.25 4.26
CA ASN A 191 -16.30 -10.95 5.07
C ASN A 191 -16.77 -9.49 4.92
N LEU A 192 -15.85 -8.52 4.83
CA LEU A 192 -16.19 -7.11 4.63
C LEU A 192 -16.75 -6.83 3.23
N LEU A 193 -16.26 -7.55 2.23
CA LEU A 193 -16.72 -7.47 0.84
C LEU A 193 -17.94 -8.37 0.56
N GLY A 194 -18.34 -9.22 1.51
CA GLY A 194 -19.47 -10.14 1.35
C GLY A 194 -19.24 -11.25 0.33
N VAL A 195 -17.99 -11.61 0.05
CA VAL A 195 -17.60 -12.52 -1.03
C VAL A 195 -16.87 -13.76 -0.51
N SER A 196 -16.89 -14.86 -1.26
CA SER A 196 -16.22 -16.11 -0.85
C SER A 196 -14.69 -15.99 -0.93
N LEU A 197 -13.97 -16.57 0.05
CA LEU A 197 -12.51 -16.72 0.04
C LEU A 197 -12.14 -18.15 -0.37
N ILE A 198 -11.48 -18.30 -1.51
CA ILE A 198 -10.93 -19.56 -2.00
C ILE A 198 -9.48 -19.66 -1.52
N GLY A 199 -9.17 -20.72 -0.76
CA GLY A 199 -7.85 -20.92 -0.17
C GLY A 199 -6.75 -21.12 -1.22
N CYS A 200 -5.66 -20.37 -1.09
CA CYS A 200 -4.51 -20.44 -2.00
C CYS A 200 -3.83 -21.82 -2.01
N ALA A 201 -3.48 -22.31 -3.21
CA ALA A 201 -2.81 -23.59 -3.42
C ALA A 201 -1.45 -23.68 -2.71
N SER A 202 -0.70 -22.57 -2.64
CA SER A 202 0.61 -22.52 -1.93
C SER A 202 0.44 -22.68 -0.42
N HIS A 203 -0.64 -22.16 0.17
CA HIS A 203 -0.97 -22.36 1.58
C HIS A 203 -1.32 -23.83 1.86
N ARG A 204 -2.10 -24.47 0.99
CA ARG A 204 -2.42 -25.90 1.10
C ARG A 204 -1.16 -26.77 1.01
N LEU A 205 -0.24 -26.44 0.09
CA LEU A 205 1.06 -27.11 -0.01
C LEU A 205 1.90 -26.88 1.24
N ASN A 206 1.97 -25.65 1.76
CA ASN A 206 2.70 -25.34 2.98
C ASN A 206 2.17 -26.12 4.20
N LEU A 207 0.85 -26.28 4.32
CA LEU A 207 0.24 -27.10 5.37
C LEU A 207 0.65 -28.58 5.25
N VAL A 208 0.59 -29.14 4.04
CA VAL A 208 1.02 -30.53 3.78
C VAL A 208 2.51 -30.72 4.08
N VAL A 209 3.35 -29.78 3.68
CA VAL A 209 4.79 -29.81 3.96
C VAL A 209 5.06 -29.72 5.47
N ARG A 210 4.34 -28.87 6.20
CA ARG A 210 4.45 -28.79 7.66
C ARG A 210 4.04 -30.08 8.35
N ASP A 211 2.95 -30.70 7.93
CA ASP A 211 2.51 -31.99 8.48
C ASP A 211 3.52 -33.10 8.15
N TYR A 212 4.07 -33.12 6.93
CA TYR A 212 5.12 -34.06 6.53
C TYR A 212 6.41 -33.90 7.34
N LEU A 213 6.79 -32.66 7.66
CA LEU A 213 8.02 -32.35 8.39
C LEU A 213 7.88 -32.46 9.91
N LYS A 214 6.67 -32.67 10.43
CA LYS A 214 6.38 -32.78 11.87
C LYS A 214 7.27 -33.79 12.63
N PRO A 215 7.62 -34.97 12.09
CA PRO A 215 8.54 -35.91 12.76
C PRO A 215 9.98 -35.39 12.88
N PHE A 216 10.37 -34.41 12.06
CA PHE A 216 11.73 -33.87 11.99
C PHE A 216 11.88 -32.52 12.71
N GLU A 217 10.85 -32.04 13.43
CA GLU A 217 10.86 -30.71 14.06
C GLU A 217 12.06 -30.51 15.01
N GLU A 218 12.50 -31.53 15.76
CA GLU A 218 13.69 -31.40 16.62
C GLU A 218 14.97 -31.14 15.81
N SER A 219 15.14 -31.85 14.68
CA SER A 219 16.28 -31.64 13.79
C SER A 219 16.20 -30.28 13.09
N LEU A 220 15.00 -29.87 12.69
CA LEU A 220 14.77 -28.55 12.10
C LEU A 220 15.04 -27.42 13.09
N ASP A 221 14.72 -27.60 14.37
CA ASP A 221 15.04 -26.64 15.43
C ASP A 221 16.55 -26.53 15.65
N GLN A 222 17.28 -27.63 15.63
CA GLN A 222 18.75 -27.62 15.70
C GLN A 222 19.36 -26.87 14.51
N VAL A 223 18.84 -27.10 13.30
CA VAL A 223 19.25 -26.36 12.09
C VAL A 223 18.92 -24.87 12.24
N GLN A 224 17.75 -24.52 12.75
CA GLN A 224 17.34 -23.13 12.97
C GLN A 224 18.26 -22.43 14.00
N GLN A 225 18.63 -23.11 15.08
CA GLN A 225 19.59 -22.60 16.06
C GLN A 225 20.98 -22.38 15.46
N LEU A 226 21.44 -23.30 14.60
CA LEU A 226 22.70 -23.16 13.88
C LEU A 226 22.65 -21.97 12.92
N VAL A 227 21.60 -21.84 12.12
CA VAL A 227 21.38 -20.73 11.18
C VAL A 227 21.39 -19.38 11.92
N ARG A 228 20.76 -19.28 13.10
CA ARG A 228 20.81 -18.08 13.94
C ARG A 228 22.23 -17.67 14.31
N LYS A 229 23.08 -18.64 14.68
CA LYS A 229 24.50 -18.39 15.00
C LYS A 229 25.29 -17.97 13.76
N LEU A 230 25.04 -18.63 12.63
CA LEU A 230 25.69 -18.35 11.35
C LEU A 230 25.33 -16.99 10.76
N ARG A 231 24.21 -16.38 11.18
CA ARG A 231 23.80 -15.01 10.78
C ARG A 231 24.50 -13.89 11.57
N THR A 232 25.30 -14.21 12.60
CA THR A 232 26.08 -13.19 13.31
C THR A 232 27.21 -12.65 12.41
N LEU A 233 27.53 -11.36 12.50
CA LEU A 233 28.47 -10.69 11.58
C LEU A 233 29.82 -11.44 11.42
N LYS A 234 30.39 -11.91 12.53
CA LYS A 234 31.66 -12.66 12.54
C LYS A 234 31.53 -14.02 11.84
N GLN A 235 30.40 -14.70 12.02
CA GLN A 235 30.17 -16.03 11.45
C GLN A 235 29.73 -15.97 9.98
N VAL A 236 29.00 -14.92 9.58
CA VAL A 236 28.69 -14.66 8.16
C VAL A 236 29.97 -14.47 7.36
N ALA A 237 30.93 -13.71 7.90
CA ALA A 237 32.23 -13.52 7.24
C ALA A 237 32.98 -14.84 7.05
N GLN A 238 32.97 -15.72 8.07
CA GLN A 238 33.57 -17.05 7.98
C GLN A 238 32.80 -17.97 7.03
N LEU A 239 31.47 -17.94 7.04
CA LEU A 239 30.61 -18.74 6.17
C LEU A 239 30.83 -18.42 4.69
N ARG A 240 31.03 -17.13 4.35
CA ARG A 240 31.34 -16.68 2.98
C ARG A 240 32.67 -17.23 2.45
N THR A 241 33.59 -17.64 3.31
CA THR A 241 34.83 -18.32 2.90
C THR A 241 34.61 -19.80 2.54
N LYS A 242 33.47 -20.38 2.94
CA LYS A 242 33.15 -21.80 2.75
C LYS A 242 32.04 -22.04 1.73
N THR A 243 31.12 -21.09 1.57
CA THR A 243 30.02 -21.18 0.61
C THR A 243 29.57 -19.79 0.15
N PRO A 244 29.12 -19.63 -1.11
CA PRO A 244 28.50 -18.39 -1.56
C PRO A 244 27.08 -18.17 -1.00
N LEU A 245 26.48 -19.19 -0.36
CA LEU A 245 25.10 -19.14 0.12
C LEU A 245 24.97 -18.42 1.47
N ALA A 246 23.86 -17.72 1.66
CA ALA A 246 23.52 -17.06 2.91
C ALA A 246 22.73 -17.97 3.85
N ALA A 247 22.99 -17.86 5.16
CA ALA A 247 22.17 -18.51 6.18
C ALA A 247 20.80 -17.80 6.27
N VAL A 248 19.74 -18.48 5.84
CA VAL A 248 18.36 -17.97 5.84
C VAL A 248 17.57 -18.66 6.94
N LEU A 249 16.90 -17.88 7.79
CA LEU A 249 16.01 -18.43 8.81
C LEU A 249 14.78 -19.05 8.15
N ARG A 250 14.33 -20.18 8.69
CA ARG A 250 12.97 -20.67 8.47
C ARG A 250 12.01 -19.54 8.87
N GLN A 251 11.25 -19.03 7.90
CA GLN A 251 10.23 -18.02 8.13
C GLN A 251 8.97 -18.73 8.61
N ASP A 252 8.45 -18.34 9.78
CA ASP A 252 7.08 -18.63 10.15
C ASP A 252 6.19 -17.64 9.39
N THR A 253 5.95 -17.90 8.10
CA THR A 253 4.89 -17.20 7.39
C THR A 253 3.56 -17.71 7.93
N ARG A 254 2.94 -16.82 8.70
CA ARG A 254 1.67 -16.96 9.39
C ARG A 254 0.49 -16.97 8.42
#